data_AF-A0A662JZU1-F1
#
_entry.id   AF-A0A662JZU1-F1
#
_cell.length_a   1.000
_cell.length_b   1.000
_cell.length_c   1.000
_cell.angle_alpha   90.00
_cell.angle_beta   90.00
_cell.angle_gamma   90.00
#
_symmetry.space_group_name_H-M   'P 1'
#
loop_
_entity.id
_entity.type
_entity.pdbx_description
1 polymer ?
#
loop_
_entity_poly.entity_id
_entity_poly.type
_entity_poly.pdbx_seq_one_letter_code
_entity_poly.pdbx_strand_id
1 'polypeptide(L)'
;MVKYHPSEYKYKGTGRYYYIKYEHLEHARNGLRVWKPRVKRVFISGKLIKKQIGTFVNKYGRRVHGIKLVYENTRSGYKRRAFIAHRNRKQYRVSSAKIPKTKIVVSKIVELPKNSRKIKIVSSRKAVEPTLPNVS
;
A
#
# COMPACT_ATOMS: atom_id res chain seq x y z
N MET A 1 22.24 17.58 -10.99
CA MET A 1 21.58 17.15 -9.74
C MET A 1 20.28 16.43 -10.10
N VAL A 2 20.21 15.10 -9.96
CA VAL A 2 19.02 14.32 -10.37
C VAL A 2 17.96 14.44 -9.27
N LYS A 3 16.82 15.04 -9.58
CA LYS A 3 15.70 15.21 -8.64
C LYS A 3 15.10 13.83 -8.36
N TYR A 4 15.20 13.34 -7.12
CA TYR A 4 14.67 12.03 -6.72
C TYR A 4 13.16 11.97 -6.96
N HIS A 5 12.73 11.03 -7.80
CA HIS A 5 11.32 10.73 -8.02
C HIS A 5 10.98 9.43 -7.29
N PRO A 6 10.10 9.45 -6.27
CA PRO A 6 9.63 8.23 -5.63
C PRO A 6 9.07 7.25 -6.67
N SER A 7 9.29 5.94 -6.47
CA SER A 7 8.82 4.87 -7.37
C SER A 7 7.31 4.85 -7.61
N GLU A 8 6.57 5.59 -6.79
CA GLU A 8 5.13 5.75 -6.78
C GLU A 8 4.63 6.92 -7.68
N TYR A 9 5.54 7.76 -8.18
CA TYR A 9 5.22 8.91 -9.05
C TYR A 9 4.51 8.51 -10.35
N LYS A 10 4.77 7.29 -10.85
CA LYS A 10 4.13 6.74 -12.06
C LYS A 10 2.62 6.52 -11.91
N TYR A 11 2.09 6.47 -10.70
CA TYR A 11 0.67 6.27 -10.45
C TYR A 11 -0.06 7.62 -10.49
N LYS A 12 -0.33 8.16 -11.69
CA LYS A 12 -1.25 9.30 -11.88
C LYS A 12 -2.65 8.94 -11.34
N GLY A 13 -3.09 9.57 -10.24
CA GLY A 13 -4.42 9.31 -9.64
C GLY A 13 -4.61 9.90 -8.23
N THR A 14 -5.75 9.59 -7.60
CA THR A 14 -6.16 10.05 -6.24
C THR A 14 -5.40 9.34 -5.09
N GLY A 15 -4.18 8.88 -5.38
CA GLY A 15 -3.36 8.14 -4.44
C GLY A 15 -2.96 9.02 -3.26
N ARG A 16 -2.94 8.45 -2.06
CA ARG A 16 -2.56 9.15 -0.84
C ARG A 16 -1.80 8.25 0.11
N TYR A 17 -0.94 8.86 0.93
CA TYR A 17 -0.30 8.17 2.02
C TYR A 17 -1.24 8.06 3.22
N TYR A 18 -1.21 6.90 3.85
CA TYR A 18 -1.75 6.66 5.18
C TYR A 18 -0.61 6.26 6.12
N TYR A 19 -0.82 6.48 7.40
CA TYR A 19 0.12 6.17 8.45
C TYR A 19 -0.53 5.22 9.45
N ILE A 20 0.11 4.09 9.66
CA ILE A 20 -0.31 3.07 10.62
C ILE A 20 0.48 3.30 11.90
N LYS A 21 -0.18 3.85 12.92
CA LYS A 21 0.35 3.97 14.29
C LYS A 21 0.15 2.66 15.02
N TYR A 22 1.14 2.21 15.75
CA TYR A 22 1.04 1.06 16.64
C TYR A 22 2.07 1.17 17.76
N GLU A 23 1.85 0.46 18.85
CA GLU A 23 2.88 0.22 19.86
C GLU A 23 3.53 -1.14 19.63
N HIS A 24 4.84 -1.21 19.80
CA HIS A 24 5.60 -2.46 19.72
C HIS A 24 6.50 -2.60 20.95
N LEU A 25 6.59 -3.82 21.47
CA LEU A 25 7.43 -4.12 22.63
C LEU A 25 8.88 -4.30 22.19
N GLU A 26 9.78 -3.47 22.72
CA GLU A 26 11.20 -3.45 22.35
C GLU A 26 12.09 -3.49 23.58
N HIS A 27 13.32 -3.99 23.41
CA HIS A 27 14.34 -3.92 24.44
C HIS A 27 14.87 -2.48 24.56
N ALA A 28 14.94 -2.00 25.79
CA ALA A 28 15.61 -0.77 26.16
C ALA A 28 17.09 -1.05 26.50
N ARG A 29 17.92 -0.01 26.52
CA ARG A 29 19.36 -0.12 26.80
C ARG A 29 19.67 -0.72 28.17
N ASN A 30 18.75 -0.60 29.11
CA ASN A 30 18.84 -1.15 30.47
C ASN A 30 18.30 -2.59 30.59
N GLY A 31 18.10 -3.30 29.47
CA GLY A 31 17.60 -4.68 29.45
C GLY A 31 16.09 -4.84 29.61
N LEU A 32 15.37 -3.80 30.06
CA LEU A 32 13.92 -3.84 30.24
C LEU A 32 13.17 -3.82 28.90
N ARG A 33 11.94 -4.34 28.88
CA ARG A 33 11.06 -4.29 27.70
C ARG A 33 10.09 -3.12 27.84
N VAL A 34 10.09 -2.23 26.84
CA VAL A 34 9.26 -1.02 26.84
C VAL A 34 8.41 -0.98 25.58
N TRP A 35 7.15 -0.59 25.75
CA TRP A 35 6.24 -0.34 24.63
C TRP A 35 6.60 0.99 23.97
N LYS A 36 7.05 0.93 22.71
CA LYS A 36 7.42 2.13 21.95
C LYS A 36 6.41 2.40 20.85
N PRO A 37 5.99 3.66 20.65
CA PRO A 37 5.17 4.02 19.51
C PRO A 37 5.99 3.88 18.23
N ARG A 38 5.37 3.32 17.19
CA ARG A 38 5.93 3.12 15.86
C ARG A 38 4.92 3.53 14.81
N VAL A 39 5.44 3.90 13.64
CA VAL A 39 4.63 4.32 12.51
C VAL A 39 5.12 3.62 11.25
N LYS A 40 4.19 3.06 10.49
CA LYS A 40 4.47 2.54 9.15
C LYS A 40 3.69 3.37 8.13
N ARG A 41 4.40 3.99 7.18
CA ARG A 41 3.80 4.73 6.06
C ARG A 41 3.38 3.75 4.97
N VAL A 42 2.17 3.91 4.44
CA VAL A 42 1.64 3.07 3.36
C VAL A 42 0.99 3.94 2.29
N PHE A 43 1.38 3.75 1.04
CA PHE A 43 0.72 4.38 -0.10
C PHE A 43 -0.51 3.57 -0.53
N ILE A 44 -1.63 4.25 -0.73
CA ILE A 44 -2.87 3.67 -1.27
C ILE A 44 -3.21 4.42 -2.55
N SER A 45 -3.28 3.71 -3.67
CA SER A 45 -3.50 4.29 -5.01
C SER A 45 -4.98 4.60 -5.31
N GLY A 46 -5.80 4.82 -4.29
CA GLY A 46 -7.25 4.94 -4.44
C GLY A 46 -7.98 5.29 -3.15
N LYS A 47 -9.31 5.13 -3.16
CA LYS A 47 -10.15 5.41 -1.98
C LYS A 47 -10.15 4.19 -1.06
N LEU A 48 -9.69 4.35 0.18
CA LEU A 48 -9.79 3.32 1.21
C LEU A 48 -11.27 3.07 1.53
N ILE A 49 -11.73 1.81 1.41
CA ILE A 49 -13.11 1.40 1.66
C ILE A 49 -13.21 0.63 2.98
N LYS A 50 -12.26 -0.28 3.25
CA LYS A 50 -12.28 -1.13 4.44
C LYS A 50 -10.89 -1.30 5.04
N LYS A 51 -10.85 -1.39 6.36
CA LYS A 51 -9.68 -1.74 7.16
C LYS A 51 -10.04 -2.91 8.08
N GLN A 52 -9.19 -3.91 8.16
CA GLN A 52 -9.34 -5.05 9.07
C GLN A 52 -8.00 -5.33 9.73
N ILE A 53 -7.98 -5.43 11.05
CA ILE A 53 -6.79 -5.83 11.83
C ILE A 53 -6.93 -7.32 12.11
N GLY A 54 -5.84 -8.08 11.98
CA GLY A 54 -5.86 -9.50 12.27
C GLY A 54 -4.69 -10.24 11.64
N THR A 55 -4.88 -11.53 11.45
CA THR A 55 -3.91 -12.41 10.79
C THR A 55 -4.44 -12.79 9.42
N PHE A 56 -3.62 -12.60 8.39
CA PHE A 56 -3.99 -12.81 7.00
C PHE A 56 -2.94 -13.68 6.30
N VAL A 57 -3.32 -14.32 5.20
CA VAL A 57 -2.38 -15.00 4.30
C VAL A 57 -1.88 -13.97 3.28
N ASN A 58 -0.56 -13.75 3.22
CA ASN A 58 0.02 -12.83 2.24
C ASN A 58 0.14 -13.49 0.85
N LYS A 59 0.58 -12.72 -0.15
CA LYS A 59 0.74 -13.21 -1.54
C LYS A 59 1.72 -14.38 -1.70
N TYR A 60 2.54 -14.66 -0.69
CA TYR A 60 3.50 -15.77 -0.66
C TYR A 60 2.98 -16.97 0.16
N GLY A 61 1.71 -16.98 0.57
CA GLY A 61 1.12 -18.06 1.37
C GLY A 61 1.43 -18.01 2.87
N ARG A 62 2.14 -16.98 3.36
CA ARG A 62 2.53 -16.89 4.78
C ARG A 62 1.43 -16.24 5.62
N ARG A 63 1.17 -16.79 6.81
CA ARG A 63 0.28 -16.18 7.82
C ARG A 63 1.01 -15.03 8.51
N VAL A 64 0.49 -13.82 8.36
CA VAL A 64 1.10 -12.59 8.86
C VAL A 64 0.09 -11.78 9.67
N HIS A 65 0.54 -11.25 10.81
CA HIS A 65 -0.25 -10.32 11.61
C HIS A 65 -0.13 -8.91 11.03
N GLY A 66 -1.22 -8.15 11.02
CA GLY A 66 -1.19 -6.75 10.62
C GLY A 66 -2.55 -6.21 10.22
N ILE A 67 -2.56 -5.40 9.16
CA ILE A 67 -3.77 -4.73 8.67
C ILE A 67 -4.01 -5.09 7.22
N LYS A 68 -5.21 -5.57 6.90
CA LYS A 68 -5.73 -5.66 5.54
C LYS A 68 -6.46 -4.36 5.19
N LEU A 69 -5.93 -3.67 4.18
CA LEU A 69 -6.49 -2.45 3.60
C LEU A 69 -7.16 -2.81 2.28
N VAL A 70 -8.44 -2.49 2.14
CA VAL A 70 -9.19 -2.69 0.89
C VAL A 70 -9.55 -1.33 0.34
N TYR A 71 -9.18 -1.08 -0.92
CA TYR A 71 -9.38 0.21 -1.56
C TYR A 71 -9.86 0.08 -3.00
N GLU A 72 -10.64 1.06 -3.44
CA GLU A 72 -11.10 1.20 -4.81
C GLU A 72 -10.07 1.98 -5.60
N ASN A 73 -9.51 1.35 -6.63
CA ASN A 73 -8.65 2.00 -7.60
C ASN A 73 -9.43 2.22 -8.91
N THR A 74 -9.54 3.48 -9.32
CA THR A 74 -10.16 3.86 -10.59
C THR A 74 -9.11 3.95 -11.68
N ARG A 75 -9.21 3.08 -12.70
CA ARG A 75 -8.36 3.17 -13.88
C ARG A 75 -9.05 4.03 -14.93
N SER A 76 -8.38 5.11 -15.36
CA SER A 76 -8.84 5.92 -16.49
C SER A 76 -8.98 5.06 -17.74
N GLY A 77 -10.06 5.27 -18.48
CA GLY A 77 -10.21 4.68 -19.80
C GLY A 77 -9.11 5.16 -20.74
N TYR A 78 -8.78 4.36 -21.75
CA TYR A 78 -7.77 4.70 -22.74
C TYR A 78 -8.13 4.12 -24.09
N LYS A 79 -7.65 4.77 -25.16
CA LYS A 79 -7.72 4.23 -26.52
C LYS A 79 -6.50 3.33 -26.73
N ARG A 80 -6.74 2.04 -26.98
CA ARG A 80 -5.70 1.08 -27.35
C ARG A 80 -5.62 1.02 -28.87
N ARG A 81 -4.43 1.23 -29.43
CA ARG A 81 -4.17 1.02 -30.87
C ARG A 81 -4.14 -0.48 -31.18
N ALA A 82 -4.35 -0.83 -32.45
CA ALA A 82 -4.18 -2.20 -32.89
C ALA A 82 -2.71 -2.64 -32.75
N PHE A 83 -2.48 -3.90 -32.39
CA PHE A 83 -1.13 -4.47 -32.27
C PHE A 83 -1.15 -5.99 -32.45
N ILE A 84 0.02 -6.57 -32.70
CA ILE A 84 0.19 -8.02 -32.77
C ILE A 84 0.77 -8.48 -31.43
N ALA A 85 0.08 -9.42 -30.78
CA ALA A 85 0.54 -10.06 -29.55
C ALA A 85 1.07 -11.46 -29.86
N HIS A 86 2.19 -11.83 -29.26
CA HIS A 86 2.78 -13.16 -29.39
C HIS A 86 2.64 -13.90 -28.05
N ARG A 87 2.00 -15.07 -28.05
CA ARG A 87 1.89 -15.93 -26.87
C ARG A 87 1.96 -17.38 -27.29
N ASN A 88 2.83 -18.17 -26.64
CA ASN A 88 3.01 -19.60 -26.92
C ASN A 88 3.21 -19.91 -28.42
N ARG A 89 4.12 -19.19 -29.09
CA ARG A 89 4.40 -19.30 -30.54
C ARG A 89 3.21 -18.99 -31.48
N LYS A 90 2.06 -18.55 -30.95
CA LYS A 90 0.91 -18.10 -31.73
C LYS A 90 0.85 -16.57 -31.78
N GLN A 91 0.53 -16.05 -32.96
CA GLN A 91 0.29 -14.62 -33.17
C GLN A 91 -1.20 -14.30 -33.05
N TYR A 92 -1.51 -13.19 -32.39
CA TYR A 92 -2.87 -12.69 -32.21
C TYR A 92 -2.93 -11.25 -32.72
N ARG A 93 -3.78 -10.98 -33.71
CA ARG A 93 -4.12 -9.61 -34.08
C ARG A 93 -5.13 -9.06 -33.09
N VAL A 94 -4.72 -8.01 -32.39
CA VAL A 94 -5.56 -7.31 -31.41
C VAL A 94 -6.02 -6.01 -32.04
N SER A 95 -7.32 -5.88 -32.30
CA SER A 95 -7.90 -4.66 -32.87
C SER A 95 -7.84 -3.48 -31.90
N SER A 96 -7.85 -2.27 -32.47
CA SER A 96 -8.00 -1.05 -31.69
C SER A 96 -9.31 -1.05 -30.93
N ALA A 97 -9.30 -0.54 -29.70
CA ALA A 97 -10.48 -0.49 -28.86
C ALA A 97 -10.45 0.72 -27.93
N LYS A 98 -11.64 1.24 -27.59
CA LYS A 98 -11.81 2.21 -26.51
C LYS A 98 -12.09 1.44 -25.23
N ILE A 99 -11.14 1.45 -24.30
CA ILE A 99 -11.30 0.80 -23.00
C ILE A 99 -12.00 1.80 -22.06
N PRO A 100 -13.16 1.46 -21.48
CA PRO A 100 -13.87 2.36 -20.58
C PRO A 100 -13.12 2.53 -19.25
N LYS A 101 -13.53 3.54 -18.49
CA LYS A 101 -13.10 3.70 -17.10
C LYS A 101 -13.56 2.49 -16.30
N THR A 102 -12.67 1.92 -15.49
CA THR A 102 -12.97 0.74 -14.67
C THR A 102 -12.66 1.00 -13.20
N LYS A 103 -13.42 0.34 -12.33
CA LYS A 103 -13.21 0.34 -10.87
C LYS A 103 -12.73 -1.04 -10.47
N ILE A 104 -11.63 -1.10 -9.74
CA ILE A 104 -11.04 -2.35 -9.27
C ILE A 104 -10.91 -2.27 -7.76
N VAL A 105 -11.42 -3.28 -7.06
CA VAL A 105 -11.20 -3.45 -5.63
C VAL A 105 -9.87 -4.17 -5.42
N VAL A 106 -8.95 -3.50 -4.73
CA VAL A 106 -7.62 -4.03 -4.44
C VAL A 106 -7.49 -4.23 -2.93
N SER A 107 -6.85 -5.33 -2.54
CA SER A 107 -6.46 -5.56 -1.14
C SER A 107 -4.94 -5.49 -0.98
N LYS A 108 -4.49 -4.82 0.08
CA LYS A 108 -3.09 -4.72 0.47
C LYS A 108 -2.97 -5.09 1.94
N ILE A 109 -2.11 -6.06 2.24
CA ILE A 109 -1.80 -6.44 3.62
C ILE A 109 -0.53 -5.69 4.02
N VAL A 110 -0.62 -4.95 5.12
CA VAL A 110 0.54 -4.34 5.77
C VAL A 110 0.88 -5.16 7.00
N GLU A 111 2.01 -5.84 6.93
CA GLU A 111 2.53 -6.66 8.01
C GLU A 111 3.00 -5.77 9.17
N LEU A 112 2.64 -6.16 10.39
CA LEU A 112 3.05 -5.56 11.66
C LEU A 112 3.68 -6.64 12.55
N PRO A 113 4.57 -6.27 13.49
CA PRO A 113 5.08 -7.21 14.48
C PRO A 113 3.96 -7.92 15.23
N LYS A 114 4.15 -9.20 15.57
CA LYS A 114 3.11 -10.05 16.21
C LYS A 114 2.52 -9.45 17.49
N ASN A 115 3.34 -8.72 18.26
CA ASN A 115 2.93 -8.14 19.54
C ASN A 115 2.44 -6.68 19.38
N SER A 116 2.04 -6.26 18.19
CA SER A 116 1.61 -4.87 17.97
C SER A 116 0.26 -4.60 18.61
N ARG A 117 0.14 -3.47 19.31
CA ARG A 117 -1.12 -3.05 19.95
C ARG A 117 -1.46 -1.59 19.65
N LYS A 118 -2.66 -1.16 20.05
CA LYS A 118 -3.20 0.20 19.81
C LYS A 118 -3.06 0.64 18.35
N ILE A 119 -3.35 -0.29 17.44
CA ILE A 119 -3.18 -0.10 16.01
C ILE A 119 -4.23 0.91 15.50
N LYS A 120 -3.76 2.03 14.92
CA LYS A 120 -4.59 3.09 14.36
C LYS A 120 -4.10 3.48 12.97
N ILE A 121 -5.02 3.87 12.09
CA ILE A 121 -4.71 4.34 10.74
C ILE A 121 -5.14 5.80 10.64
N VAL A 122 -4.23 6.67 10.22
CA VAL A 122 -4.50 8.09 10.01
C VAL A 122 -4.03 8.52 8.62
N SER A 123 -4.69 9.53 8.05
CA SER A 123 -4.36 10.10 6.73
C SER A 123 -3.46 11.33 6.82
N SER A 124 -3.31 11.93 8.00
CA SER A 124 -2.50 13.13 8.21
C SER A 124 -1.12 12.79 8.77
N ARG A 125 -0.07 13.40 8.20
CA ARG A 125 1.30 13.32 8.72
C ARG A 125 1.42 13.97 10.10
N LYS A 126 0.75 15.10 10.32
CA LYS A 126 0.77 15.82 11.62
C LYS A 126 0.26 14.93 12.76
N ALA A 127 -0.65 14.00 12.48
CA ALA A 127 -1.18 13.07 13.49
C ALA A 127 -0.19 11.98 13.93
N VAL A 128 1.00 11.90 13.30
CA VAL A 128 2.05 10.92 13.60
C VAL A 128 3.40 11.54 13.96
N GLU A 129 3.53 12.86 13.93
CA GLU A 129 4.68 13.57 14.52
C GLU A 129 4.54 13.55 16.05
N PRO A 130 5.59 13.21 16.84
CA PRO A 130 7.03 13.10 16.51
C PRO A 130 7.54 11.67 16.19
N THR A 131 6.67 10.70 15.98
CA THR A 131 7.07 9.27 15.82
C THR A 131 7.67 8.94 14.45
N LEU A 132 7.64 9.88 13.49
CA LEU A 132 8.37 9.76 12.22
C LEU A 132 9.74 10.42 12.35
N PRO A 133 10.84 9.77 11.92
CA PRO A 133 12.10 10.49 11.71
C PRO A 133 11.87 11.57 10.65
N ASN A 134 12.41 12.77 10.88
CA ASN A 134 12.51 13.80 9.86
C ASN A 134 13.41 13.27 8.75
N VAL A 135 12.80 12.82 7.66
CA VAL A 135 13.53 12.56 6.42
C VAL A 135 13.37 13.82 5.59
N SER A 136 14.39 14.68 5.68
CA SER A 136 14.61 15.86 4.85
C SER A 136 14.93 15.47 3.41
#